data_AF-A0AAD7DQI5-F1
#
_entry.id   AF-A0AAD7DQI5-F1
#
_cell.length_a   1.000
_cell.length_b   1.000
_cell.length_c   1.000
_cell.angle_alpha   90.00
_cell.angle_beta   90.00
_cell.angle_gamma   90.00
#
_symmetry.space_group_name_H-M   'P 1'
#
loop_
_entity.id
_entity.type
_entity.pdbx_description
1 polymer ?
#
loop_
_entity_poly.entity_id
_entity_poly.type
_entity_poly.pdbx_seq_one_letter_code
_entity_poly.pdbx_strand_id
1 'polypeptide(L)'
;ITWLVETKRSTMVEHFTFTLNHHIRRQDLCAQTIHAFAHFVYGHSNKTCILADIQGTPAHVNGRDLLVLFDPMTHTPNGSVFDSGIGDFGMKGIQKFLTDHTCGEVCRALGLN
;
A
#
# COMPACT_ATOMS: atom_id res chain seq x y z
N ILE A 1 -27.43 0.34 11.43
CA ILE A 1 -26.52 -0.44 10.55
C ILE A 1 -26.19 0.46 9.37
N THR A 2 -24.91 0.65 9.07
CA THR A 2 -24.43 1.55 8.00
C THR A 2 -23.53 0.74 7.08
N TRP A 3 -23.63 0.98 5.77
CA TRP A 3 -22.87 0.28 4.74
C TRP A 3 -22.05 1.28 3.92
N LEU A 4 -20.85 0.87 3.50
CA LEU A 4 -20.06 1.56 2.49
C LEU A 4 -20.33 0.89 1.13
N VAL A 5 -20.49 1.71 0.09
CA VAL A 5 -20.76 1.23 -1.27
C VAL A 5 -19.84 1.96 -2.23
N GLU A 6 -19.23 1.21 -3.15
CA GLU A 6 -18.43 1.75 -4.23
C GLU A 6 -18.81 1.12 -5.59
N THR A 7 -18.26 1.67 -6.67
CA THR A 7 -18.54 1.17 -8.02
C THR A 7 -17.99 -0.24 -8.19
N LYS A 8 -18.81 -1.17 -8.71
CA LYS A 8 -18.36 -2.53 -9.01
C LYS A 8 -17.24 -2.49 -10.06
N ARG A 9 -16.09 -3.07 -9.74
CA ARG A 9 -14.95 -3.23 -10.65
C ARG A 9 -14.79 -4.69 -11.07
N SER A 10 -13.74 -4.96 -11.86
CA SER A 10 -13.34 -6.31 -12.23
C SER A 10 -13.15 -7.19 -10.98
N THR A 11 -13.48 -8.48 -11.10
CA THR A 11 -13.30 -9.46 -10.02
C THR A 11 -11.84 -9.93 -9.91
N MET A 12 -10.98 -9.56 -10.86
CA MET A 12 -9.56 -9.90 -10.82
C MET A 12 -8.84 -8.95 -9.86
N VAL A 13 -8.25 -9.49 -8.80
CA VAL A 13 -7.54 -8.73 -7.79
C VAL A 13 -6.06 -9.13 -7.79
N GLU A 14 -5.19 -8.13 -7.86
CA GLU A 14 -3.76 -8.28 -7.67
C GLU A 14 -3.37 -7.74 -6.29
N HIS A 15 -2.77 -8.59 -5.46
CA HIS A 15 -2.20 -8.19 -4.17
C HIS A 15 -0.70 -7.91 -4.31
N PHE A 16 -0.26 -6.76 -3.84
CA PHE A 16 1.14 -6.34 -3.84
C PHE A 16 1.77 -6.46 -2.46
N THR A 17 1.02 -6.11 -1.42
CA THR A 17 1.40 -6.33 -0.02
C THR A 17 0.25 -7.00 0.73
N PHE A 18 0.54 -7.53 1.91
CA PHE A 18 -0.45 -8.02 2.86
C PHE A 18 -0.32 -7.21 4.15
N THR A 19 -1.25 -7.41 5.08
CA THR A 19 -1.28 -6.69 6.36
C THR A 19 0.06 -6.64 7.10
N LEU A 20 0.80 -7.75 7.20
CA LEU A 20 2.11 -7.80 7.89
C LEU A 20 3.20 -8.44 7.01
N ASN A 21 3.11 -8.24 5.69
CA ASN A 21 4.12 -8.73 4.76
C ASN A 21 4.27 -7.74 3.60
N HIS A 22 5.43 -7.09 3.54
CA HIS A 22 5.74 -6.07 2.54
C HIS A 22 6.86 -6.49 1.58
N HIS A 23 7.21 -7.78 1.55
CA HIS A 23 8.20 -8.29 0.61
C HIS A 23 7.69 -8.18 -0.82
N ILE A 24 8.53 -7.61 -1.68
CA ILE A 24 8.24 -7.54 -3.11
C ILE A 24 8.30 -8.95 -3.73
N ARG A 25 7.17 -9.43 -4.26
CA ARG A 25 7.08 -10.77 -4.89
C ARG A 25 7.30 -10.72 -6.41
N ARG A 26 7.02 -9.58 -7.02
CA ARG A 26 7.13 -9.33 -8.47
C ARG A 26 8.15 -8.24 -8.72
N GLN A 27 9.06 -8.45 -9.67
CA GLN A 27 10.14 -7.50 -9.96
C GLN A 27 9.82 -6.54 -11.11
N ASP A 28 8.61 -6.59 -11.68
CA ASP A 28 8.20 -5.66 -12.72
C ASP A 28 8.03 -4.23 -12.19
N LEU A 29 8.03 -3.25 -13.11
CA LEU A 29 7.94 -1.84 -12.79
C LEU A 29 6.66 -1.47 -12.06
N CYS A 30 5.54 -2.17 -12.30
CA CYS A 30 4.28 -1.89 -11.61
C CYS A 30 4.41 -2.20 -10.11
N ALA A 31 4.88 -3.41 -9.78
CA ALA A 31 5.14 -3.79 -8.40
C ALA A 31 6.17 -2.87 -7.73
N GLN A 32 7.30 -2.58 -8.40
CA GLN A 32 8.30 -1.65 -7.85
C GLN A 32 7.74 -0.26 -7.58
N THR A 33 6.87 0.25 -8.46
CA THR A 33 6.20 1.55 -8.28
C THR A 33 5.28 1.54 -7.06
N ILE A 34 4.54 0.45 -6.83
CA ILE A 34 3.64 0.32 -5.68
C ILE A 34 4.41 0.23 -4.36
N HIS A 35 5.50 -0.55 -4.32
CA HIS A 35 6.35 -0.61 -3.13
C HIS A 35 7.05 0.74 -2.87
N ALA A 36 7.47 1.45 -3.92
CA ALA A 36 8.00 2.80 -3.79
C ALA A 36 6.94 3.80 -3.31
N PHE A 37 5.68 3.64 -3.72
CA PHE A 37 4.57 4.46 -3.23
C PHE A 37 4.34 4.26 -1.72
N ALA A 38 4.39 3.03 -1.22
CA ALA A 38 4.32 2.76 0.22
C ALA A 38 5.48 3.43 0.99
N HIS A 39 6.70 3.36 0.45
CA HIS A 39 7.87 4.03 1.03
C HIS A 39 7.72 5.57 0.97
N PHE A 40 7.24 6.11 -0.14
CA PHE A 40 6.97 7.54 -0.28
C PHE A 40 5.99 8.02 0.80
N VAL A 41 4.88 7.30 1.02
CA VAL A 41 3.90 7.64 2.07
C VAL A 41 4.55 7.62 3.46
N TYR A 42 5.42 6.65 3.73
CA TYR A 42 6.19 6.62 4.98
C TYR A 42 7.06 7.85 5.18
N GLY A 43 7.87 8.21 4.18
CA GLY A 43 8.72 9.38 4.25
C GLY A 43 7.91 10.68 4.35
N HIS A 44 6.90 10.83 3.49
CA HIS A 44 6.08 12.04 3.38
C HIS A 44 5.22 12.30 4.63
N SER A 45 4.79 11.23 5.31
CA SER A 45 4.07 11.33 6.58
C SER A 45 4.98 11.61 7.79
N ASN A 46 6.25 11.99 7.61
CA ASN A 46 7.23 12.08 8.69
C ASN A 46 7.33 10.77 9.50
N LYS A 47 7.27 9.63 8.81
CA LYS A 47 7.42 8.29 9.38
C LYS A 47 6.28 7.87 10.32
N THR A 48 5.08 8.43 10.15
CA THR A 48 3.91 8.15 11.01
C THR A 48 2.80 7.37 10.31
N CYS A 49 2.97 7.01 9.04
CA CYS A 49 1.98 6.22 8.31
C CYS A 49 2.65 5.36 7.26
N ILE A 50 2.30 4.07 7.18
CA ILE A 50 2.65 3.21 6.05
C ILE A 50 1.39 2.63 5.44
N LEU A 51 1.42 2.39 4.13
CA LEU A 51 0.38 1.62 3.44
C LEU A 51 0.69 0.13 3.52
N ALA A 52 -0.33 -0.65 3.87
CA ALA A 52 -0.34 -2.11 3.94
C ALA A 52 -1.51 -2.65 3.12
N ASP A 53 -1.54 -3.97 2.91
CA ASP A 53 -2.59 -4.67 2.17
C ASP A 53 -2.95 -4.00 0.83
N ILE A 54 -1.92 -3.53 0.13
CA ILE A 54 -2.10 -2.80 -1.12
C ILE A 54 -2.51 -3.79 -2.18
N GLN A 55 -3.72 -3.59 -2.69
CA GLN A 55 -4.34 -4.40 -3.73
C GLN A 55 -4.97 -3.51 -4.79
N GLY A 56 -5.10 -4.06 -5.99
CA GLY A 56 -5.70 -3.33 -7.09
C GLY A 56 -6.23 -4.22 -8.19
N THR A 57 -6.92 -3.59 -9.13
CA THR A 57 -7.44 -4.25 -10.32
C THR A 57 -7.06 -3.46 -11.58
N PRO A 58 -6.58 -4.13 -12.65
CA PRO A 58 -6.41 -3.48 -13.94
C PRO A 58 -7.76 -2.97 -14.45
N ALA A 59 -7.79 -1.72 -14.90
CA ALA A 59 -8.98 -1.09 -15.43
C ALA A 59 -8.64 -0.17 -16.60
N HIS A 60 -9.53 -0.12 -17.58
CA HIS A 60 -9.45 0.85 -18.67
C HIS A 60 -10.32 2.06 -18.33
N VAL A 61 -9.70 3.19 -18.04
CA VAL A 61 -10.38 4.42 -17.59
C VAL A 61 -9.98 5.57 -18.51
N ASN A 62 -10.99 6.22 -19.13
CA ASN A 62 -10.80 7.37 -20.01
C ASN A 62 -9.76 7.13 -21.14
N GLY A 63 -9.80 5.95 -21.77
CA GLY A 63 -8.89 5.62 -22.87
C GLY A 63 -7.50 5.15 -22.44
N ARG A 64 -7.27 4.86 -21.15
CA ARG A 64 -5.95 4.46 -20.61
C ARG A 64 -6.06 3.23 -19.74
N ASP A 65 -5.09 2.34 -19.86
CA ASP A 65 -4.92 1.21 -18.95
C ASP A 65 -4.25 1.69 -17.66
N LEU A 66 -4.93 1.46 -16.54
CA LEU A 66 -4.50 1.85 -15.20
C LEU A 66 -4.60 0.66 -14.27
N LEU A 67 -3.85 0.71 -13.17
CA LEU A 67 -4.13 -0.10 -11.99
C LEU A 67 -4.91 0.76 -10.99
N VAL A 68 -6.14 0.36 -10.68
CA VAL A 68 -6.95 1.03 -9.65
C VAL A 68 -6.74 0.31 -8.33
N LEU A 69 -6.09 0.98 -7.38
CA LEU A 69 -5.96 0.51 -6.01
C LEU A 69 -7.26 0.72 -5.25
N PHE A 70 -7.60 -0.22 -4.37
CA PHE A 70 -8.78 -0.16 -3.52
C PHE A 70 -8.50 -0.82 -2.16
N ASP A 71 -9.35 -0.53 -1.17
CA ASP A 71 -9.25 -1.03 0.20
C ASP A 71 -7.83 -0.99 0.81
N PRO A 72 -7.09 0.14 0.72
CA PRO A 72 -5.78 0.22 1.34
C PRO A 72 -5.91 0.16 2.86
N MET A 73 -5.01 -0.58 3.50
CA MET A 73 -4.82 -0.57 4.94
C MET A 73 -3.67 0.36 5.33
N THR A 74 -3.70 0.88 6.55
CA THR A 74 -2.60 1.70 7.09
C THR A 74 -2.11 1.18 8.43
N HIS A 75 -0.83 1.47 8.72
CA HIS A 75 -0.32 1.39 10.08
C HIS A 75 0.16 2.75 10.56
N THR A 76 -0.27 3.15 11.76
CA THR A 76 0.10 4.41 12.42
C THR A 76 0.72 4.14 13.79
N PRO A 77 1.50 5.04 14.41
CA PRO A 77 2.17 4.75 15.68
C PRO A 77 1.25 4.26 16.80
N ASN A 78 0.03 4.82 16.89
CA ASN A 78 -0.92 4.51 17.95
C ASN A 78 -1.70 3.21 17.71
N GLY A 79 -1.75 2.73 16.46
CA GLY A 79 -2.31 1.42 16.15
C GLY A 79 -3.78 1.25 16.46
N SER A 80 -4.56 2.33 16.48
CA SER A 80 -5.94 2.28 16.93
C SER A 80 -6.92 2.21 15.76
N VAL A 81 -8.00 1.44 15.96
CA VAL A 81 -9.15 1.37 15.04
C VAL A 81 -9.77 2.75 14.81
N PHE A 82 -9.61 3.67 15.77
CA PHE A 82 -10.10 5.04 15.69
C PHE A 82 -9.17 5.99 14.93
N ASP A 83 -7.89 5.65 14.78
CA ASP A 83 -6.92 6.47 14.06
C ASP A 83 -6.92 6.16 12.57
N SER A 84 -6.68 4.91 12.19
CA SER A 84 -6.48 4.54 10.78
C SER A 84 -7.32 3.34 10.31
N GLY A 85 -8.20 2.84 11.17
CA GLY A 85 -9.19 1.83 10.85
C GLY A 85 -8.81 0.41 11.29
N ILE A 86 -9.66 -0.54 10.90
CA ILE A 86 -9.50 -1.95 11.25
C ILE A 86 -8.26 -2.51 10.56
N GLY A 87 -7.44 -3.25 11.30
CA GLY A 87 -6.21 -3.84 10.78
C GLY A 87 -4.98 -2.96 10.97
N ASP A 88 -5.09 -1.80 11.64
CA ASP A 88 -3.91 -1.07 12.10
C ASP A 88 -3.20 -1.85 13.23
N PHE A 89 -1.99 -2.34 12.95
CA PHE A 89 -1.16 -3.05 13.93
C PHE A 89 -0.15 -2.14 14.64
N GLY A 90 -0.29 -0.82 14.50
CA GLY A 90 0.54 0.11 15.23
C GLY A 90 1.99 0.14 14.77
N MET A 91 2.87 0.45 15.73
CA MET A 91 4.31 0.33 15.57
C MET A 91 4.78 -1.06 15.13
N LYS A 92 4.05 -2.14 15.46
CA LYS A 92 4.40 -3.49 14.98
C LYS A 92 4.30 -3.58 13.46
N GLY A 93 3.24 -3.00 12.90
CA GLY A 93 3.02 -2.93 11.47
C GLY A 93 4.08 -2.07 10.76
N ILE A 94 4.38 -0.89 11.31
CA ILE A 94 5.46 -0.02 10.81
C ILE A 94 6.81 -0.75 10.85
N GLN A 95 7.13 -1.41 11.95
CA GLN A 95 8.39 -2.16 12.07
C GLN A 95 8.47 -3.30 11.05
N LYS A 96 7.35 -3.96 10.74
CA LYS A 96 7.31 -5.01 9.72
C LYS A 96 7.61 -4.44 8.34
N PHE A 97 7.05 -3.29 7.99
CA PHE A 97 7.40 -2.58 6.76
C PHE A 97 8.90 -2.26 6.70
N LEU A 98 9.47 -1.68 7.76
CA LEU A 98 10.90 -1.33 7.81
C LEU A 98 11.83 -2.53 7.64
N THR A 99 11.44 -3.69 8.16
CA THR A 99 12.22 -4.94 8.04
C THR A 99 12.07 -5.58 6.65
N ASP A 100 10.88 -5.54 6.07
CA ASP A 100 10.58 -6.25 4.82
C ASP A 100 10.93 -5.44 3.56
N HIS A 101 10.86 -4.11 3.66
CA HIS A 101 11.07 -3.23 2.53
C HIS A 101 12.54 -3.21 2.13
N THR A 102 12.81 -3.37 0.83
CA THR A 102 14.12 -3.15 0.23
C THR A 102 13.95 -2.18 -0.92
N CYS A 103 14.69 -1.06 -0.89
CA CYS A 103 14.60 -0.05 -1.93
C CYS A 103 14.99 -0.61 -3.31
N GLY A 104 14.01 -0.63 -4.22
CA GLY A 104 14.19 -0.95 -5.63
C GLY A 104 14.68 0.24 -6.46
N GLU A 105 14.71 0.09 -7.78
CA GLU A 105 15.17 1.14 -8.69
C GLU A 105 14.28 2.39 -8.62
N VAL A 106 12.96 2.20 -8.55
CA VAL A 106 11.99 3.31 -8.45
C VAL A 106 12.18 4.10 -7.14
N CYS A 107 12.43 3.43 -6.01
CA CYS A 107 12.69 4.10 -4.74
C CYS A 107 13.93 5.02 -4.83
N ARG A 108 15.01 4.50 -5.42
CA ARG A 108 16.27 5.24 -5.60
C ARG A 108 16.11 6.41 -6.57
N ALA A 109 15.39 6.21 -7.68
CA ALA A 109 15.10 7.26 -8.64
C ALA A 109 14.29 8.42 -8.03
N LEU A 110 13.43 8.11 -7.05
CA LEU A 110 12.65 9.09 -6.30
C LEU A 110 13.41 9.68 -5.08
N GLY A 111 14.64 9.24 -4.80
CA GLY A 111 15.42 9.72 -3.66
C GLY A 111 14.84 9.33 -2.28
N LEU A 112 14.10 8.22 -2.22
CA LEU A 112 13.54 7.69 -0.98
C LEU A 112 14.64 6.94 -0.22
N ASN A 113 15.23 7.60 0.79
CA ASN A 113 16.29 7.08 1.65
C ASN A 113 15.72 6.31 2.86
#